data_AF-A0A1H9SCL1-F1
#
_entry.id   AF-A0A1H9SCL1-F1
#
_cell.length_a   1.000
_cell.length_b   1.000
_cell.length_c   1.000
_cell.angle_alpha   90.00
_cell.angle_beta   90.00
_cell.angle_gamma   90.00
#
_symmetry.space_group_name_H-M   'P 1'
#
loop_
_entity.id
_entity.type
_entity.pdbx_description
1 polymer ?
#
loop_
_entity_poly.entity_id
_entity_poly.type
_entity_poly.pdbx_seq_one_letter_code
_entity_poly.pdbx_strand_id
1 'polypeptide(L)'
;MDYKQLAAEIYEKVGRGENIQHVTHCATRLRFTLADESKADSEGIKNLKGVTGLVQGNGQYQVIIGPDVSSVYAQLPNTEGSGEASNKDTSIVSRLLDFIAGCFTPMIAIIAAGGMLQVALSLLQLSGILVETDDTYLVLYQVSQAAFFFIPVFLGNSVAKRLKIDPFLGSYVGAIFIMPGLTTLLSQEGGISLFGMTIPNVSYNASVLPVLLSVWLMSYVYRFADKILPKSVKFILRPLIAIIVITPLALLILGPLGVTIGNYVAEFLNYLTNNFGPLAVLFMGAFSQLLVMTGMHTTLTPILLTSLATYGYDNLIVPGMLLGLAAEAAICLAAGIKAKDTEFKQVSFSSAITALMGVSEPALYGVTLRLKKPIVGMILGGAAGGLYFGLMSINTPVVIASFVALPSYSSVLHATIGSLITFVIAFAYTWFVVKDSDFPNNNVASVVSEPAEEAGVSENNVTKGVETVIVSPLNGETVPLTETNDQAFSSLALGKGIAVKPSDDTIVAPFSGKVTAIFPGNHAIGLTSETGIELLIHIGIDTVNLEGAAFERLINDGDAINQGQALLRFDTEKIKAAGYDDTVMITVTNTANYLDVIPANETSTVKANEKLLAVF
;
A
#
# COMPACT_ATOMS: atom_id res chain seq x y z
N MET A 1 -29.73 -22.52 13.53
CA MET A 1 -28.45 -23.19 13.19
C MET A 1 -27.46 -22.74 14.25
N ASP A 2 -26.88 -23.65 15.02
CA ASP A 2 -25.87 -23.28 16.03
C ASP A 2 -24.51 -23.15 15.34
N TYR A 3 -24.08 -21.90 15.14
CA TYR A 3 -22.85 -21.59 14.40
C TYR A 3 -21.58 -22.02 15.14
N LYS A 4 -21.61 -22.05 16.48
CA LYS A 4 -20.46 -22.43 17.30
C LYS A 4 -20.28 -23.95 17.26
N GLN A 5 -21.38 -24.69 17.34
CA GLN A 5 -21.36 -26.14 17.17
C GLN A 5 -20.89 -26.53 15.77
N LEU A 6 -21.44 -25.90 14.71
CA LEU A 6 -21.05 -26.23 13.35
C LEU A 6 -19.56 -25.91 13.08
N ALA A 7 -19.06 -24.77 13.55
CA ALA A 7 -17.63 -24.43 13.39
C ALA A 7 -16.71 -25.42 14.10
N ALA A 8 -17.07 -25.88 15.31
CA ALA A 8 -16.31 -26.88 16.04
C ALA A 8 -16.31 -28.24 15.32
N GLU A 9 -17.46 -28.68 14.81
CA GLU A 9 -17.61 -29.93 14.06
C GLU A 9 -16.84 -29.88 12.72
N ILE A 10 -16.87 -28.75 12.00
CA ILE A 10 -16.06 -28.56 10.79
C ILE A 10 -14.57 -28.58 11.15
N TYR A 11 -14.15 -27.83 12.17
CA TYR A 11 -12.75 -27.75 12.61
C TYR A 11 -12.18 -29.12 13.02
N GLU A 12 -12.97 -29.94 13.70
CA GLU A 12 -12.61 -31.31 14.03
C GLU A 12 -12.46 -32.18 12.79
N LYS A 13 -13.44 -32.13 11.89
CA LYS A 13 -13.47 -32.99 10.72
C LYS A 13 -12.48 -32.61 9.63
N VAL A 14 -11.95 -31.37 9.59
CA VAL A 14 -10.86 -31.00 8.66
C VAL A 14 -9.46 -31.35 9.19
N GLY A 15 -9.35 -32.00 10.36
CA GLY A 15 -8.10 -32.51 10.90
C GLY A 15 -7.46 -31.69 12.03
N ARG A 16 -8.06 -30.54 12.42
CA ARG A 16 -7.61 -29.62 13.48
C ARG A 16 -6.18 -29.04 13.30
N GLY A 17 -5.84 -28.06 14.14
CA GLY A 17 -4.48 -27.62 14.44
C GLY A 17 -3.56 -27.45 13.22
N GLU A 18 -2.44 -28.16 13.23
CA GLU A 18 -1.39 -28.13 12.21
C GLU A 18 -1.84 -28.59 10.81
N ASN A 19 -3.00 -29.25 10.69
CA ASN A 19 -3.53 -29.61 9.37
C ASN A 19 -4.16 -28.42 8.65
N ILE A 20 -4.50 -27.34 9.34
CA ILE A 20 -5.12 -26.15 8.76
C ILE A 20 -4.06 -25.06 8.63
N GLN A 21 -3.55 -24.86 7.41
CA GLN A 21 -2.54 -23.83 7.13
C GLN A 21 -3.15 -22.44 7.06
N HIS A 22 -4.36 -22.34 6.48
CA HIS A 22 -5.08 -21.09 6.34
C HIS A 22 -6.57 -21.37 6.19
N VAL A 23 -7.42 -20.45 6.68
CA VAL A 23 -8.86 -20.49 6.43
C VAL A 23 -9.34 -19.09 6.08
N THR A 24 -10.17 -18.99 5.06
CA THR A 24 -10.86 -17.75 4.69
C THR A 24 -12.30 -18.05 4.29
N HIS A 25 -13.09 -17.04 3.95
CA HIS A 25 -14.44 -17.25 3.46
C HIS A 25 -14.84 -16.25 2.38
N CYS A 26 -15.68 -16.69 1.46
CA CYS A 26 -16.40 -15.79 0.55
C CYS A 26 -17.83 -15.55 1.07
N ALA A 27 -18.76 -15.14 0.20
CA ALA A 27 -20.16 -14.92 0.56
C ALA A 27 -20.92 -16.21 0.96
N THR A 28 -20.45 -17.39 0.52
CA THR A 28 -21.19 -18.65 0.73
C THR A 28 -20.35 -19.86 1.16
N ARG A 29 -19.02 -19.77 1.21
CA ARG A 29 -18.13 -20.92 1.46
C ARG A 29 -16.97 -20.59 2.39
N LEU A 30 -16.67 -21.50 3.30
CA LEU A 30 -15.39 -21.54 4.00
C LEU A 30 -14.37 -22.18 3.06
N ARG A 31 -13.17 -21.63 3.00
CA ARG A 31 -12.07 -22.11 2.16
C ARG A 31 -10.89 -22.41 3.06
N PHE A 32 -10.58 -23.68 3.25
CA PHE A 32 -9.44 -24.15 3.99
C PHE A 32 -8.29 -24.47 3.03
N THR A 33 -7.09 -24.02 3.36
CA THR A 33 -5.84 -24.58 2.83
C THR A 33 -5.37 -25.59 3.86
N LEU A 34 -5.42 -26.87 3.51
CA LEU A 34 -5.00 -27.95 4.40
C LEU A 34 -3.58 -28.41 4.06
N ALA A 35 -2.79 -28.77 5.07
CA ALA A 35 -1.48 -29.37 4.88
C ALA A 35 -1.58 -30.76 4.26
N ASP A 36 -2.62 -31.51 4.64
CA ASP A 36 -2.93 -32.82 4.10
C ASP A 36 -4.46 -33.00 4.03
N GLU A 37 -5.01 -33.02 2.81
CA GLU A 37 -6.44 -33.19 2.56
C GLU A 37 -6.95 -34.59 2.94
N SER A 38 -6.07 -35.60 2.98
CA SER A 38 -6.47 -36.98 3.34
C SER A 38 -6.88 -37.13 4.81
N LYS A 39 -6.47 -36.19 5.66
CA LYS A 39 -6.85 -36.13 7.09
C LYS A 39 -8.22 -35.50 7.32
N ALA A 40 -8.88 -35.02 6.28
CA ALA A 40 -10.20 -34.40 6.38
C ALA A 40 -11.34 -35.39 6.09
N ASP A 41 -12.25 -35.57 7.06
CA ASP A 41 -13.47 -36.39 6.98
C ASP A 41 -14.53 -35.70 6.11
N SER A 42 -14.38 -35.90 4.81
CA SER A 42 -15.13 -35.23 3.75
C SER A 42 -16.59 -35.70 3.67
N GLU A 43 -16.84 -36.99 3.94
CA GLU A 43 -18.21 -37.51 4.02
C GLU A 43 -18.91 -37.02 5.29
N GLY A 44 -18.20 -36.98 6.42
CA GLY A 44 -18.73 -36.43 7.66
C GLY A 44 -19.09 -34.96 7.56
N ILE A 45 -18.30 -34.15 6.84
CA ILE A 45 -18.56 -32.71 6.64
C ILE A 45 -19.80 -32.47 5.76
N LYS A 46 -19.98 -33.26 4.69
CA LYS A 46 -21.16 -33.16 3.82
C LYS A 46 -22.46 -33.46 4.57
N ASN A 47 -22.41 -34.29 5.60
CA ASN A 47 -23.56 -34.69 6.41
C ASN A 47 -23.87 -33.73 7.58
N LEU A 48 -23.05 -32.69 7.79
CA LEU A 48 -23.29 -31.72 8.86
C LEU A 48 -24.51 -30.84 8.56
N LYS A 49 -25.36 -30.63 9.57
CA LYS A 49 -26.57 -29.83 9.45
C LYS A 49 -26.21 -28.34 9.27
N GLY A 50 -26.35 -27.84 8.05
CA GLY A 50 -25.97 -26.47 7.67
C GLY A 50 -24.83 -26.39 6.66
N VAL A 51 -24.24 -27.53 6.29
CA VAL A 51 -23.38 -27.66 5.11
C VAL A 51 -24.24 -28.10 3.93
N THR A 52 -24.18 -27.33 2.85
CA THR A 52 -24.93 -27.58 1.60
C THR A 52 -24.08 -28.28 0.54
N GLY A 53 -22.77 -28.36 0.77
CA GLY A 53 -21.85 -29.08 -0.11
C GLY A 53 -20.40 -28.94 0.32
N LEU A 54 -19.55 -29.73 -0.32
CA LEU A 54 -18.11 -29.70 -0.13
C LEU A 54 -17.45 -29.76 -1.50
N VAL A 55 -16.48 -28.89 -1.76
CA VAL A 55 -15.72 -28.84 -3.01
C VAL A 55 -14.23 -28.94 -2.69
N GLN A 56 -13.54 -29.85 -3.36
CA GLN A 56 -12.09 -30.07 -3.23
C GLN A 56 -11.45 -29.85 -4.59
N GLY A 57 -10.40 -29.01 -4.64
CA GLY A 57 -9.66 -28.72 -5.87
C GLY A 57 -8.77 -27.49 -5.75
N ASN A 58 -7.71 -27.43 -6.57
CA ASN A 58 -6.74 -26.32 -6.64
C ASN A 58 -6.09 -25.98 -5.27
N GLY A 59 -5.76 -27.01 -4.47
CA GLY A 59 -5.14 -26.84 -3.15
C GLY A 59 -6.04 -26.19 -2.10
N GLN A 60 -7.36 -26.15 -2.33
CA GLN A 60 -8.33 -25.64 -1.37
C GLN A 60 -9.48 -26.61 -1.11
N TYR A 61 -9.75 -26.80 0.17
CA TYR A 61 -10.82 -27.59 0.73
C TYR A 61 -11.98 -26.67 1.14
N GLN A 62 -13.08 -26.66 0.38
CA GLN A 62 -14.16 -25.68 0.55
C GLN A 62 -15.44 -26.29 1.11
N VAL A 63 -15.92 -25.74 2.22
CA VAL A 63 -17.20 -26.12 2.85
C VAL A 63 -18.26 -25.09 2.48
N ILE A 64 -19.30 -25.50 1.74
CA ILE A 64 -20.41 -24.64 1.32
C ILE A 64 -21.44 -24.59 2.45
N ILE A 65 -21.67 -23.39 2.99
CA ILE A 65 -22.60 -23.15 4.10
C ILE A 65 -23.78 -22.29 3.64
N GLY A 66 -23.54 -21.39 2.66
CA GLY A 66 -24.50 -20.40 2.21
C GLY A 66 -24.31 -19.04 2.90
N PRO A 67 -25.32 -18.16 2.90
CA PRO A 67 -25.18 -16.75 3.31
C PRO A 67 -24.76 -16.55 4.77
N ASP A 68 -24.79 -17.59 5.59
CA ASP A 68 -24.41 -17.57 7.01
C ASP A 68 -22.92 -17.92 7.24
N VAL A 69 -22.14 -18.12 6.17
CA VAL A 69 -20.73 -18.55 6.25
C VAL A 69 -19.86 -17.63 7.10
N SER A 70 -20.08 -16.31 7.05
CA SER A 70 -19.32 -15.34 7.85
C SER A 70 -19.54 -15.55 9.35
N SER A 71 -20.75 -15.97 9.74
CA SER A 71 -21.10 -16.25 11.14
C SER A 71 -20.45 -17.55 11.63
N VAL A 72 -20.27 -18.55 10.75
CA VAL A 72 -19.58 -19.81 11.07
C VAL A 72 -18.06 -19.61 11.09
N TYR A 73 -17.51 -18.83 10.15
CA TYR A 73 -16.10 -18.47 10.11
C TYR A 73 -15.65 -17.79 11.41
N ALA A 74 -16.46 -16.85 11.92
CA ALA A 74 -16.15 -16.12 13.16
C ALA A 74 -16.09 -17.02 14.42
N GLN A 75 -16.54 -18.27 14.34
CA GLN A 75 -16.49 -19.23 15.44
C GLN A 75 -15.37 -20.26 15.28
N LEU A 76 -14.61 -20.24 14.17
CA LEU A 76 -13.44 -21.11 13.99
C LEU A 76 -12.27 -20.64 14.88
N PRO A 77 -11.47 -21.56 15.44
CA PRO A 77 -10.19 -21.21 16.07
C PRO A 77 -9.29 -20.49 15.06
N ASN A 78 -8.61 -19.41 15.46
CA ASN A 78 -7.68 -18.69 14.60
C ASN A 78 -6.56 -19.62 14.10
N THR A 79 -6.50 -19.88 12.80
CA THR A 79 -5.44 -20.68 12.14
C THR A 79 -4.58 -19.84 11.17
N GLU A 80 -4.57 -18.52 11.30
CA GLU A 80 -3.50 -17.70 10.73
C GLU A 80 -2.25 -17.88 11.61
N GLY A 81 -1.33 -18.75 11.18
CA GLY A 81 0.02 -18.84 11.71
C GLY A 81 0.13 -18.77 13.23
N SER A 82 -0.26 -19.85 13.92
CA SER A 82 0.20 -20.10 15.29
C SER A 82 1.67 -20.53 15.28
N GLY A 83 2.54 -19.66 14.76
CA GLY A 83 3.73 -19.29 15.51
C GLY A 83 3.27 -18.38 16.65
N GLU A 84 2.61 -18.97 17.65
CA GLU A 84 2.60 -18.38 18.98
C GLU A 84 4.06 -18.40 19.45
N ALA A 85 4.82 -17.40 19.01
CA ALA A 85 5.83 -16.84 19.86
C ALA A 85 5.08 -16.36 21.10
N SER A 86 5.08 -17.23 22.11
CA SER A 86 4.76 -16.97 23.50
C SER A 86 4.60 -15.49 23.79
N ASN A 87 3.40 -15.12 24.24
CA ASN A 87 3.12 -13.90 24.99
C ASN A 87 4.37 -13.42 25.73
N LYS A 88 5.10 -12.48 25.13
CA LYS A 88 5.85 -11.48 25.88
C LYS A 88 4.92 -10.30 25.98
N ASP A 89 4.79 -9.76 27.19
CA ASP A 89 4.11 -8.51 27.51
C ASP A 89 4.50 -7.39 26.53
N THR A 90 3.87 -7.39 25.37
CA THR A 90 4.07 -6.37 24.36
C THR A 90 3.18 -5.23 24.82
N SER A 91 3.83 -4.21 25.38
CA SER A 91 3.21 -2.95 25.81
C SER A 91 2.18 -2.49 24.77
N ILE A 92 1.07 -1.93 25.23
CA ILE A 92 0.00 -1.36 24.38
C ILE A 92 0.60 -0.39 23.34
N VAL A 93 1.65 0.33 23.72
CA VAL A 93 2.41 1.24 22.85
C VAL A 93 3.10 0.48 21.71
N SER A 94 3.71 -0.68 21.97
CA SER A 94 4.33 -1.52 20.94
C SER A 94 3.28 -1.96 19.92
N ARG A 95 2.13 -2.44 20.37
CA ARG A 95 1.04 -2.89 19.49
C ARG A 95 0.49 -1.76 18.62
N LEU A 96 0.37 -0.55 19.19
CA LEU A 96 -0.01 0.65 18.45
C LEU A 96 1.03 1.00 17.39
N LEU A 97 2.32 1.02 17.74
CA LEU A 97 3.40 1.27 16.78
C LEU A 97 3.47 0.19 15.70
N ASP A 98 3.20 -1.08 16.04
CA ASP A 98 3.11 -2.19 15.09
C ASP A 98 1.98 -1.98 14.09
N PHE A 99 0.81 -1.55 14.57
CA PHE A 99 -0.31 -1.22 13.73
C PHE A 99 0.01 -0.05 12.80
N ILE A 100 0.56 1.06 13.33
CA ILE A 100 0.91 2.25 12.55
C ILE A 100 1.94 1.89 11.47
N ALA A 101 3.09 1.30 11.85
CA ALA A 101 4.12 0.91 10.89
C ALA A 101 3.59 -0.05 9.82
N GLY A 102 2.71 -0.98 10.22
CA GLY A 102 2.06 -1.89 9.30
C GLY A 102 1.10 -1.23 8.29
N CYS A 103 0.63 -0.01 8.57
CA CYS A 103 -0.15 0.81 7.64
C CYS A 103 0.75 1.62 6.68
N PHE A 104 2.02 1.85 7.02
CA PHE A 104 2.99 2.55 6.16
C PHE A 104 3.70 1.62 5.16
N THR A 105 3.73 0.31 5.41
CA THR A 105 4.36 -0.65 4.48
C THR A 105 3.86 -0.52 3.03
N PRO A 106 2.56 -0.38 2.73
CA PRO A 106 2.12 -0.21 1.34
C PRO A 106 2.54 1.13 0.70
N MET A 107 3.01 2.10 1.49
CA MET A 107 3.31 3.47 1.05
C MET A 107 4.80 3.70 0.76
N ILE A 108 5.67 2.71 0.98
CA ILE A 108 7.13 2.87 0.87
C ILE A 108 7.53 3.37 -0.51
N ALA A 109 7.04 2.74 -1.58
CA ALA A 109 7.42 3.09 -2.94
C ALA A 109 7.01 4.53 -3.29
N ILE A 110 5.86 4.99 -2.79
CA ILE A 110 5.37 6.36 -3.00
C ILE A 110 6.25 7.36 -2.24
N ILE A 111 6.54 7.08 -0.97
CA ILE A 111 7.41 7.92 -0.12
C ILE A 111 8.83 7.95 -0.70
N ALA A 112 9.31 6.82 -1.21
CA ALA A 112 10.60 6.68 -1.89
C ALA A 112 10.66 7.58 -3.12
N ALA A 113 9.68 7.50 -4.01
CA ALA A 113 9.63 8.29 -5.23
C ALA A 113 9.60 9.80 -4.93
N GLY A 114 8.73 10.23 -4.01
CA GLY A 114 8.65 11.64 -3.59
C GLY A 114 9.95 12.13 -2.95
N GLY A 115 10.52 11.35 -2.03
CA GLY A 115 11.78 11.68 -1.36
C GLY A 115 12.97 11.75 -2.31
N MET A 116 13.10 10.78 -3.22
CA MET A 116 14.16 10.74 -4.23
C MET A 116 14.10 11.93 -5.18
N LEU A 117 12.89 12.31 -5.63
CA LEU A 117 12.70 13.49 -6.47
C LEU A 117 13.09 14.75 -5.71
N GLN A 118 12.75 14.86 -4.43
CA GLN A 118 13.11 16.00 -3.60
C GLN A 118 14.63 16.11 -3.38
N VAL A 119 15.34 15.00 -3.20
CA VAL A 119 16.81 14.98 -3.16
C VAL A 119 17.39 15.48 -4.49
N ALA A 120 16.89 14.97 -5.62
CA ALA A 120 17.37 15.38 -6.94
C ALA A 120 17.18 16.89 -7.15
N LEU A 121 15.99 17.43 -6.83
CA LEU A 121 15.72 18.87 -6.94
C LEU A 121 16.62 19.69 -6.03
N SER A 122 16.84 19.24 -4.80
CA SER A 122 17.68 19.98 -3.86
C SER A 122 19.16 19.99 -4.29
N LEU A 123 19.67 18.93 -4.92
CA LEU A 123 21.01 18.89 -5.50
C LEU A 123 21.14 19.77 -6.76
N LEU A 124 20.13 19.75 -7.64
CA LEU A 124 20.07 20.64 -8.81
C LEU A 124 20.02 22.10 -8.38
N GLN A 125 19.32 22.39 -7.28
CA GLN A 125 19.28 23.71 -6.67
C GLN A 125 20.63 24.13 -6.11
N LEU A 126 21.27 23.27 -5.30
CA LEU A 126 22.59 23.56 -4.72
C LEU A 126 23.69 23.72 -5.77
N SER A 127 23.60 23.02 -6.89
CA SER A 127 24.55 23.15 -8.01
C SER A 127 24.31 24.40 -8.88
N GLY A 128 23.20 25.11 -8.67
CA GLY A 128 22.81 26.28 -9.47
C GLY A 128 22.27 25.95 -10.86
N ILE A 129 21.98 24.67 -11.15
CA ILE A 129 21.41 24.22 -12.42
C ILE A 129 19.93 24.61 -12.52
N LEU A 130 19.22 24.54 -11.39
CA LEU A 130 17.83 24.96 -11.25
C LEU A 130 17.73 25.95 -10.09
N VAL A 131 16.88 26.97 -10.22
CA VAL A 131 16.59 27.93 -9.15
C VAL A 131 15.15 27.72 -8.69
N GLU A 132 14.84 28.03 -7.43
CA GLU A 132 13.49 27.83 -6.85
C GLU A 132 12.38 28.60 -7.59
N THR A 133 12.75 29.61 -8.39
CA THR A 133 11.83 30.40 -9.19
C THR A 133 11.53 29.82 -10.57
N ASP A 134 12.29 28.81 -11.00
CA ASP A 134 12.12 28.21 -12.32
C ASP A 134 10.83 27.37 -12.36
N ASP A 135 10.03 27.52 -13.41
CA ASP A 135 8.77 26.77 -13.57
C ASP A 135 9.00 25.25 -13.47
N THR A 136 10.11 24.76 -14.02
CA THR A 136 10.50 23.35 -13.91
C THR A 136 10.72 22.92 -12.46
N TYR A 137 11.41 23.74 -11.66
CA TYR A 137 11.59 23.46 -10.24
C TYR A 137 10.25 23.46 -9.52
N LEU A 138 9.43 24.49 -9.74
CA LEU A 138 8.13 24.64 -9.08
C LEU A 138 7.21 23.45 -9.35
N VAL A 139 7.10 23.02 -10.61
CA VAL A 139 6.27 21.86 -10.98
C VAL A 139 6.81 20.57 -10.35
N LEU A 140 8.10 20.28 -10.51
CA LEU A 140 8.69 19.05 -9.99
C LEU A 140 8.66 19.01 -8.45
N TYR A 141 8.77 20.16 -7.79
CA TYR A 141 8.61 20.28 -6.35
C TYR A 141 7.18 19.93 -5.93
N GLN A 142 6.14 20.43 -6.61
CA GLN A 142 4.76 20.00 -6.29
C GLN A 142 4.56 18.49 -6.51
N VAL A 143 5.19 17.91 -7.53
CA VAL A 143 5.17 16.46 -7.78
C VAL A 143 5.86 15.70 -6.65
N SER A 144 7.01 16.16 -6.14
CA SER A 144 7.68 15.51 -5.01
C SER A 144 6.83 15.60 -3.74
N GLN A 145 6.18 16.74 -3.51
CA GLN A 145 5.31 16.97 -2.37
C GLN A 145 4.04 16.11 -2.38
N ALA A 146 3.55 15.67 -3.54
CA ALA A 146 2.33 14.87 -3.65
C ALA A 146 2.40 13.58 -2.80
N ALA A 147 3.56 12.93 -2.73
CA ALA A 147 3.77 11.73 -1.92
C ALA A 147 3.47 11.95 -0.43
N PHE A 148 3.79 13.14 0.09
CA PHE A 148 3.63 13.52 1.50
C PHE A 148 2.28 14.19 1.75
N PHE A 149 1.85 15.06 0.85
CA PHE A 149 0.59 15.78 0.94
C PHE A 149 -0.61 14.82 1.03
N PHE A 150 -0.60 13.75 0.23
CA PHE A 150 -1.67 12.74 0.18
C PHE A 150 -1.51 11.60 1.19
N ILE A 151 -0.58 11.67 2.15
CA ILE A 151 -0.45 10.68 3.25
C ILE A 151 -1.80 10.38 3.92
N PRO A 152 -2.66 11.36 4.25
CA PRO A 152 -3.96 11.05 4.83
C PRO A 152 -4.79 10.08 3.97
N VAL A 153 -4.77 10.22 2.64
CA VAL A 153 -5.52 9.38 1.70
C VAL A 153 -4.95 7.96 1.63
N PHE A 154 -3.63 7.84 1.46
CA PHE A 154 -2.94 6.56 1.36
C PHE A 154 -3.00 5.78 2.69
N LEU A 155 -2.84 6.49 3.80
CA LEU A 155 -2.91 5.92 5.13
C LEU A 155 -4.33 5.51 5.47
N GLY A 156 -5.33 6.33 5.14
CA GLY A 156 -6.75 6.00 5.31
C GLY A 156 -7.11 4.69 4.61
N ASN A 157 -6.62 4.48 3.38
CA ASN A 157 -6.75 3.22 2.66
C ASN A 157 -6.18 2.03 3.44
N SER A 158 -4.93 2.15 3.86
CA SER A 158 -4.17 1.08 4.53
C SER A 158 -4.76 0.73 5.89
N VAL A 159 -5.21 1.74 6.65
CA VAL A 159 -5.90 1.57 7.93
C VAL A 159 -7.24 0.87 7.73
N ALA A 160 -8.04 1.27 6.73
CA ALA A 160 -9.31 0.62 6.41
C ALA A 160 -9.11 -0.85 6.03
N LYS A 161 -8.11 -1.14 5.20
CA LYS A 161 -7.72 -2.51 4.83
C LYS A 161 -7.36 -3.34 6.06
N ARG A 162 -6.55 -2.81 6.98
CA ARG A 162 -6.19 -3.45 8.25
C ARG A 162 -7.40 -3.70 9.17
N LEU A 163 -8.37 -2.79 9.17
CA LEU A 163 -9.59 -2.89 9.97
C LEU A 163 -10.71 -3.73 9.32
N LYS A 164 -10.44 -4.31 8.15
CA LYS A 164 -11.37 -5.13 7.36
C LYS A 164 -12.65 -4.35 6.97
N ILE A 165 -12.48 -3.08 6.61
CA ILE A 165 -13.53 -2.26 5.98
C ILE A 165 -13.06 -1.81 4.59
N ASP A 166 -13.97 -1.26 3.78
CA ASP A 166 -13.67 -0.85 2.42
C ASP A 166 -12.51 0.17 2.36
N PRO A 167 -11.38 -0.13 1.68
CA PRO A 167 -10.23 0.76 1.60
C PRO A 167 -10.53 2.11 0.96
N PHE A 168 -11.44 2.18 -0.02
CA PHE A 168 -11.81 3.42 -0.68
C PHE A 168 -12.59 4.35 0.26
N LEU A 169 -13.37 3.81 1.20
CA LEU A 169 -13.98 4.64 2.25
C LEU A 169 -12.94 5.22 3.20
N GLY A 170 -11.90 4.45 3.52
CA GLY A 170 -10.74 4.95 4.26
C GLY A 170 -10.03 6.09 3.53
N SER A 171 -9.75 5.91 2.23
CA SER A 171 -9.21 6.95 1.36
C SER A 171 -10.10 8.19 1.32
N TYR A 172 -11.42 8.00 1.28
CA TYR A 172 -12.36 9.11 1.23
C TYR A 172 -12.32 9.96 2.52
N VAL A 173 -12.22 9.33 3.69
CA VAL A 173 -11.99 10.05 4.97
C VAL A 173 -10.69 10.85 4.92
N GLY A 174 -9.60 10.27 4.40
CA GLY A 174 -8.35 10.99 4.19
C GLY A 174 -8.49 12.19 3.25
N ALA A 175 -9.26 12.03 2.17
CA ALA A 175 -9.48 13.08 1.17
C ALA A 175 -10.30 14.26 1.72
N ILE A 176 -11.22 14.01 2.65
CA ILE A 176 -11.99 15.07 3.33
C ILE A 176 -11.04 16.03 4.06
N PHE A 177 -10.03 15.52 4.76
CA PHE A 177 -9.09 16.36 5.54
C PHE A 177 -8.25 17.31 4.68
N ILE A 178 -7.97 16.95 3.43
CA ILE A 178 -7.10 17.72 2.53
C ILE A 178 -7.85 18.34 1.35
N MET A 179 -9.19 18.31 1.37
CA MET A 179 -10.02 18.81 0.29
C MET A 179 -9.81 20.32 0.10
N PRO A 180 -9.33 20.80 -1.07
CA PRO A 180 -9.03 22.23 -1.28
C PRO A 180 -10.23 23.16 -1.05
N GLY A 181 -11.43 22.71 -1.40
CA GLY A 181 -12.65 23.47 -1.13
C GLY A 181 -12.93 23.63 0.37
N LEU A 182 -12.65 22.60 1.18
CA LEU A 182 -12.83 22.66 2.62
C LEU A 182 -11.74 23.51 3.28
N THR A 183 -10.48 23.37 2.87
CA THR A 183 -9.38 24.20 3.40
C THR A 183 -9.62 25.69 3.12
N THR A 184 -10.16 26.02 1.96
CA THR A 184 -10.55 27.39 1.60
C THR A 184 -11.69 27.91 2.47
N LEU A 185 -12.69 27.08 2.80
CA LEU A 185 -13.80 27.47 3.69
C LEU A 185 -13.33 27.68 5.14
N LEU A 186 -12.40 26.84 5.61
CA LEU A 186 -11.85 26.92 6.97
C LEU A 186 -10.94 28.14 7.16
N SER A 187 -10.29 28.62 6.09
CA SER A 187 -9.38 29.76 6.15
C SER A 187 -10.06 31.12 6.03
N GLN A 188 -11.37 31.17 5.77
CA GLN A 188 -12.14 32.42 5.70
C GLN A 188 -12.21 33.12 7.06
N GLU A 189 -12.32 34.45 7.02
CA GLU A 189 -12.50 35.27 8.20
C GLU A 189 -13.81 34.88 8.92
N GLY A 190 -13.71 34.53 10.21
CA GLY A 190 -14.82 33.99 11.00
C GLY A 190 -15.04 32.48 10.88
N GLY A 191 -14.35 31.80 9.96
CA GLY A 191 -14.42 30.36 9.75
C GLY A 191 -15.80 29.85 9.26
N ILE A 192 -15.98 28.53 9.30
CA ILE A 192 -17.25 27.87 8.96
C ILE A 192 -17.74 27.00 10.11
N SER A 193 -19.06 26.87 10.25
CA SER A 193 -19.68 26.03 11.28
C SER A 193 -20.35 24.79 10.70
N LEU A 194 -20.33 23.72 11.47
CA LEU A 194 -21.06 22.48 11.22
C LEU A 194 -21.89 22.18 12.46
N PHE A 195 -23.22 22.10 12.29
CA PHE A 195 -24.19 21.94 13.40
C PHE A 195 -24.07 23.01 14.50
N GLY A 196 -23.72 24.25 14.12
CA GLY A 196 -23.56 25.36 15.05
C GLY A 196 -22.23 25.37 15.82
N MET A 197 -21.33 24.43 15.54
CA MET A 197 -19.97 24.40 16.09
C MET A 197 -18.97 24.86 15.02
N THR A 198 -18.11 25.82 15.35
CA THR A 198 -17.04 26.28 14.45
C THR A 198 -16.03 25.16 14.24
N ILE A 199 -15.72 24.87 12.98
CA ILE A 199 -14.64 23.93 12.65
C ILE A 199 -13.31 24.68 12.76
N PRO A 200 -12.35 24.22 13.57
CA PRO A 200 -11.04 24.86 13.69
C PRO A 200 -10.27 24.83 12.36
N ASN A 201 -9.62 25.94 12.03
CA ASN A 201 -8.74 26.04 10.87
C ASN A 201 -7.42 25.33 11.15
N VAL A 202 -7.31 24.08 10.70
CA VAL A 202 -6.13 23.23 10.92
C VAL A 202 -5.68 22.67 9.58
N SER A 203 -4.37 22.71 9.34
CA SER A 203 -3.76 22.03 8.19
C SER A 203 -3.55 20.55 8.53
N TYR A 204 -4.05 19.67 7.67
CA TYR A 204 -3.94 18.22 7.82
C TYR A 204 -2.94 17.59 6.84
N ASN A 205 -2.16 18.43 6.12
CA ASN A 205 -1.16 17.99 5.16
C ASN A 205 -0.11 17.12 5.87
N ALA A 206 0.21 15.97 5.28
CA ALA A 206 1.14 14.98 5.86
C ALA A 206 0.78 14.49 7.28
N SER A 207 -0.46 14.73 7.74
CA SER A 207 -0.90 14.33 9.09
C SER A 207 -1.36 12.86 9.14
N VAL A 208 -0.89 12.15 10.16
CA VAL A 208 -1.17 10.70 10.34
C VAL A 208 -2.31 10.48 11.33
N LEU A 209 -2.28 11.21 12.45
CA LEU A 209 -3.12 10.93 13.61
C LEU A 209 -4.63 11.13 13.33
N PRO A 210 -5.09 12.26 12.72
CA PRO A 210 -6.51 12.50 12.51
C PRO A 210 -7.18 11.44 11.64
N VAL A 211 -6.55 11.04 10.52
CA VAL A 211 -7.12 10.03 9.63
C VAL A 211 -7.09 8.65 10.27
N LEU A 212 -6.02 8.31 11.00
CA LEU A 212 -5.91 7.00 11.66
C LEU A 212 -7.04 6.82 12.67
N LEU A 213 -7.26 7.82 13.53
CA LEU A 213 -8.34 7.80 14.51
C LEU A 213 -9.72 7.83 13.85
N SER A 214 -9.88 8.60 12.77
CA SER A 214 -11.16 8.72 12.07
C SER A 214 -11.55 7.41 11.40
N VAL A 215 -10.63 6.75 10.69
CA VAL A 215 -10.90 5.45 10.05
C VAL A 215 -11.07 4.34 11.09
N TRP A 216 -10.31 4.40 12.19
CA TRP A 216 -10.51 3.50 13.34
C TRP A 216 -11.93 3.64 13.92
N LEU A 217 -12.38 4.86 14.20
CA LEU A 217 -13.72 5.11 14.72
C LEU A 217 -14.80 4.74 13.69
N MET A 218 -14.58 5.07 12.41
CA MET A 218 -15.46 4.70 11.30
C MET A 218 -15.66 3.19 11.23
N SER A 219 -14.67 2.37 11.59
CA SER A 219 -14.81 0.91 11.57
C SER A 219 -15.91 0.41 12.52
N TYR A 220 -16.12 1.07 13.66
CA TYR A 220 -17.22 0.75 14.58
C TYR A 220 -18.57 1.18 14.01
N VAL A 221 -18.63 2.40 13.47
CA VAL A 221 -19.85 2.93 12.82
C VAL A 221 -20.26 2.05 11.64
N TYR A 222 -19.30 1.64 10.81
CA TYR A 222 -19.51 0.79 9.64
C TYR A 222 -20.08 -0.57 10.04
N ARG A 223 -19.50 -1.23 11.06
CA ARG A 223 -19.98 -2.52 11.58
C ARG A 223 -21.35 -2.41 12.24
N PHE A 224 -21.62 -1.30 12.92
CA PHE A 224 -22.92 -1.01 13.52
C PHE A 224 -24.00 -0.80 12.45
N ALA A 225 -23.73 0.02 11.43
CA ALA A 225 -24.62 0.21 10.28
C ALA A 225 -24.86 -1.13 9.56
N ASP A 226 -23.82 -1.95 9.37
CA ASP A 226 -23.98 -3.27 8.77
C ASP A 226 -24.90 -4.19 9.58
N LYS A 227 -24.86 -4.11 10.91
CA LYS A 227 -25.70 -4.92 11.79
C LYS A 227 -27.19 -4.53 11.73
N ILE A 228 -27.49 -3.24 11.55
CA ILE A 228 -28.86 -2.71 11.64
C ILE A 228 -29.55 -2.68 10.27
N LEU A 229 -28.80 -2.47 9.19
CA LEU A 229 -29.39 -2.25 7.88
C LEU A 229 -29.93 -3.54 7.23
N PRO A 230 -31.16 -3.53 6.69
CA PRO A 230 -31.70 -4.62 5.87
C PRO A 230 -30.85 -4.88 4.63
N LYS A 231 -30.78 -6.14 4.17
CA LYS A 231 -29.94 -6.56 3.04
C LYS A 231 -30.17 -5.75 1.75
N SER A 232 -31.41 -5.33 1.48
CA SER A 232 -31.79 -4.61 0.25
C SER A 232 -31.18 -3.20 0.12
N VAL A 233 -30.93 -2.53 1.25
CA VAL A 233 -30.42 -1.13 1.26
C VAL A 233 -29.00 -1.01 1.80
N LYS A 234 -28.48 -2.10 2.38
CA LYS A 234 -27.17 -2.16 3.04
C LYS A 234 -26.03 -1.66 2.16
N PHE A 235 -26.02 -2.02 0.88
CA PHE A 235 -24.96 -1.61 -0.06
C PHE A 235 -24.84 -0.08 -0.17
N ILE A 236 -25.97 0.63 -0.20
CA ILE A 236 -26.03 2.09 -0.39
C ILE A 236 -25.91 2.82 0.95
N LEU A 237 -26.70 2.40 1.94
CA LEU A 237 -26.82 3.14 3.20
C LEU A 237 -25.63 2.94 4.15
N ARG A 238 -24.94 1.81 4.10
CA ARG A 238 -23.82 1.55 5.01
C ARG A 238 -22.64 2.52 4.77
N PRO A 239 -22.14 2.71 3.53
CA PRO A 239 -21.14 3.73 3.23
C PRO A 239 -21.62 5.14 3.58
N LEU A 240 -22.87 5.48 3.24
CA LEU A 240 -23.45 6.80 3.50
C LEU A 240 -23.47 7.13 5.01
N ILE A 241 -23.98 6.21 5.83
CA ILE A 241 -24.04 6.38 7.29
C ILE A 241 -22.64 6.49 7.88
N ALA A 242 -21.70 5.65 7.43
CA ALA A 242 -20.33 5.70 7.89
C ALA A 242 -19.71 7.10 7.67
N ILE A 243 -19.89 7.67 6.47
CA ILE A 243 -19.35 8.99 6.11
C ILE A 243 -20.09 10.15 6.81
N ILE A 244 -21.43 10.12 6.85
CA ILE A 244 -22.22 11.18 7.50
C ILE A 244 -21.91 11.26 9.00
N VAL A 245 -21.69 10.13 9.66
CA VAL A 245 -21.39 10.09 11.09
C VAL A 245 -19.92 10.42 11.35
N ILE A 246 -18.99 9.93 10.53
CA ILE A 246 -17.56 10.16 10.80
C ILE A 246 -17.13 11.58 10.45
N THR A 247 -17.67 12.22 9.40
CA THR A 247 -17.22 13.55 8.95
C THR A 247 -17.31 14.62 10.06
N PRO A 248 -18.43 14.77 10.81
CA PRO A 248 -18.51 15.72 11.92
C PRO A 248 -17.54 15.37 13.06
N LEU A 249 -17.40 14.09 13.40
CA LEU A 249 -16.47 13.64 14.44
C LEU A 249 -15.02 13.89 14.04
N ALA A 250 -14.69 13.65 12.77
CA ALA A 250 -13.39 13.88 12.18
C ALA A 250 -13.02 15.38 12.20
N LEU A 251 -13.92 16.26 11.76
CA LEU A 251 -13.61 17.70 11.63
C LEU A 251 -13.73 18.49 12.95
N LEU A 252 -14.66 18.12 13.83
CA LEU A 252 -14.91 18.87 15.07
C LEU A 252 -14.14 18.34 16.27
N ILE A 253 -13.78 17.06 16.27
CA ILE A 253 -13.16 16.41 17.43
C ILE A 253 -11.78 15.86 17.09
N LEU A 254 -11.69 14.91 16.16
CA LEU A 254 -10.45 14.14 15.94
C LEU A 254 -9.37 14.94 15.20
N GLY A 255 -9.76 15.80 14.28
CA GLY A 255 -8.86 16.71 13.57
C GLY A 255 -8.24 17.75 14.51
N PRO A 256 -9.06 18.54 15.23
CA PRO A 256 -8.57 19.52 16.20
C PRO A 256 -7.86 18.94 17.41
N LEU A 257 -7.98 17.63 17.66
CA LEU A 257 -7.32 16.96 18.78
C LEU A 257 -5.82 17.22 18.82
N GLY A 258 -5.16 17.21 17.66
CA GLY A 258 -3.74 17.56 17.54
C GLY A 258 -3.46 19.00 17.95
N VAL A 259 -4.34 19.94 17.59
CA VAL A 259 -4.19 21.35 17.99
C VAL A 259 -4.41 21.54 19.48
N THR A 260 -5.42 20.89 20.06
CA THR A 260 -5.67 20.96 21.51
C THR A 260 -4.47 20.44 22.30
N ILE A 261 -3.91 19.29 21.92
CA ILE A 261 -2.71 18.75 22.56
C ILE A 261 -1.51 19.66 22.30
N GLY A 262 -1.34 20.16 21.08
CA GLY A 262 -0.28 21.08 20.70
C GLY A 262 -0.29 22.39 21.49
N ASN A 263 -1.47 22.91 21.86
CA ASN A 263 -1.60 24.08 22.74
C ASN A 263 -1.11 23.79 24.16
N TYR A 264 -1.40 22.61 24.72
CA TYR A 264 -0.82 22.23 26.01
C TYR A 264 0.69 22.04 25.94
N VAL A 265 1.21 21.50 24.83
CA VAL A 265 2.66 21.41 24.59
C VAL A 265 3.27 22.81 24.53
N ALA A 266 2.62 23.76 23.83
CA ALA A 266 3.03 25.15 23.74
C ALA A 266 3.05 25.83 25.12
N GLU A 267 2.02 25.65 25.94
CA GLU A 267 1.97 26.15 27.31
C GLU A 267 3.08 25.56 28.18
N PHE A 268 3.30 24.25 28.08
CA PHE A 268 4.38 23.56 28.80
C PHE A 268 5.76 24.07 28.38
N LEU A 269 5.99 24.28 27.07
CA LEU A 269 7.22 24.86 26.55
C LEU A 269 7.41 26.29 27.03
N ASN A 270 6.37 27.12 27.05
CA ASN A 270 6.45 28.46 27.62
C ASN A 270 6.81 28.42 29.10
N TYR A 271 6.22 27.49 29.87
CA TYR A 271 6.59 27.27 31.27
C TYR A 271 8.06 26.88 31.41
N LEU A 272 8.55 25.92 30.61
CA LEU A 272 9.96 25.52 30.62
C LEU A 272 10.87 26.67 30.21
N THR A 273 10.55 27.43 29.17
CA THR A 273 11.38 28.55 28.72
C THR A 273 11.53 29.62 29.80
N ASN A 274 10.44 29.94 30.51
CA ASN A 274 10.43 30.98 31.54
C ASN A 274 11.09 30.57 32.86
N ASN A 275 11.10 29.27 33.19
CA ASN A 275 11.61 28.78 34.49
C ASN A 275 12.94 28.00 34.36
N PHE A 276 13.15 27.33 33.23
CA PHE A 276 14.24 26.38 32.98
C PHE A 276 14.63 26.36 31.49
N GLY A 277 15.05 27.51 30.94
CA GLY A 277 15.33 27.73 29.51
C GLY A 277 16.00 26.56 28.76
N PRO A 278 17.15 26.02 29.24
CA PRO A 278 17.81 24.89 28.57
C PRO A 278 16.97 23.61 28.47
N LEU A 279 16.05 23.37 29.41
CA LEU A 279 15.16 22.21 29.38
C LEU A 279 14.07 22.33 28.32
N ALA A 280 13.69 23.56 27.92
CA ALA A 280 12.76 23.76 26.82
C ALA A 280 13.39 23.31 25.49
N VAL A 281 14.67 23.62 25.27
CA VAL A 281 15.41 23.19 24.07
C VAL A 281 15.70 21.68 24.11
N LEU A 282 15.99 21.12 25.29
CA LEU A 282 16.05 19.65 25.49
C LEU A 282 14.74 19.00 25.03
N PHE A 283 13.61 19.51 25.50
CA PHE A 283 12.31 18.96 25.12
C PHE A 283 12.07 19.06 23.61
N MET A 284 12.35 20.22 23.02
CA MET A 284 12.19 20.40 21.58
C MET A 284 13.11 19.48 20.77
N GLY A 285 14.37 19.32 21.17
CA GLY A 285 15.27 18.36 20.54
C GLY A 285 14.76 16.93 20.64
N ALA A 286 14.25 16.53 21.81
CA ALA A 286 13.75 15.18 22.08
C ALA A 286 12.46 14.83 21.34
N PHE A 287 11.52 15.77 21.23
CA PHE A 287 10.15 15.49 20.81
C PHE A 287 9.74 16.14 19.48
N SER A 288 10.55 17.02 18.89
CA SER A 288 10.20 17.74 17.65
C SER A 288 9.69 16.82 16.54
N GLN A 289 10.39 15.71 16.27
CA GLN A 289 9.99 14.77 15.20
C GLN A 289 8.72 13.98 15.53
N LEU A 290 8.42 13.74 16.81
CA LEU A 290 7.13 13.17 17.22
C LEU A 290 5.98 14.18 17.07
N LEU A 291 6.26 15.47 17.28
CA LEU A 291 5.32 16.54 16.97
C LEU A 291 5.13 16.72 15.46
N VAL A 292 6.16 16.46 14.64
CA VAL A 292 6.04 16.40 13.18
C VAL A 292 5.15 15.24 12.76
N MET A 293 5.40 14.03 13.28
CA MET A 293 4.62 12.82 12.99
C MET A 293 3.11 12.99 13.24
N THR A 294 2.76 13.78 14.25
CA THR A 294 1.37 14.02 14.67
C THR A 294 0.78 15.29 14.04
N GLY A 295 1.57 16.08 13.31
CA GLY A 295 1.18 17.38 12.75
C GLY A 295 1.16 18.53 13.78
N MET A 296 1.37 18.24 15.07
CA MET A 296 1.30 19.21 16.16
C MET A 296 2.40 20.27 16.10
N HIS A 297 3.51 20.03 15.42
CA HIS A 297 4.57 21.05 15.28
C HIS A 297 4.06 22.37 14.68
N THR A 298 3.01 22.34 13.85
CA THR A 298 2.39 23.54 13.25
C THR A 298 1.75 24.46 14.28
N THR A 299 1.35 23.94 15.45
CA THR A 299 0.79 24.75 16.55
C THR A 299 1.85 25.56 17.27
N LEU A 300 3.13 25.26 17.05
CA LEU A 300 4.25 25.98 17.63
C LEU A 300 4.69 27.19 16.79
N THR A 301 4.20 27.31 15.55
CA THR A 301 4.52 28.42 14.64
C THR A 301 4.22 29.80 15.24
N PRO A 302 3.08 30.04 15.95
CA PRO A 302 2.86 31.32 16.61
C PRO A 302 3.92 31.66 17.66
N ILE A 303 4.45 30.67 18.40
CA ILE A 303 5.55 30.88 19.36
C ILE A 303 6.80 31.33 18.60
N LEU A 304 7.17 30.60 17.54
CA LEU A 304 8.30 30.95 16.67
C LEU A 304 8.19 32.38 16.13
N LEU A 305 7.03 32.74 15.55
CA LEU A 305 6.80 34.08 15.00
C LEU A 305 6.84 35.17 16.07
N THR A 306 6.30 34.90 17.26
CA THR A 306 6.34 35.83 18.40
C THR A 306 7.78 36.05 18.87
N SER A 307 8.57 34.99 18.99
CA SER A 307 10.00 35.07 19.35
C SER A 307 10.79 35.88 18.33
N LEU A 308 10.58 35.65 17.03
CA LEU A 308 11.21 36.42 15.97
C LEU A 308 10.80 37.89 15.98
N ALA A 309 9.51 38.19 16.18
CA ALA A 309 9.03 39.56 16.26
C ALA A 309 9.56 40.32 17.49
N THR A 310 9.75 39.61 18.61
CA THR A 310 10.14 40.21 19.89
C THR A 310 11.67 40.34 20.03
N TYR A 311 12.41 39.29 19.64
CA TYR A 311 13.85 39.17 19.88
C TYR A 311 14.70 39.22 18.61
N GLY A 312 14.09 39.09 17.43
CA GLY A 312 14.79 39.00 16.14
C GLY A 312 15.40 37.63 15.85
N TYR A 313 15.21 36.65 16.73
CA TYR A 313 15.71 35.28 16.58
C TYR A 313 14.79 34.26 17.26
N ASP A 314 14.95 33.00 16.90
CA ASP A 314 14.41 31.85 17.60
C ASP A 314 15.53 31.04 18.25
N ASN A 315 15.31 30.63 19.50
CA ASN A 315 16.26 29.87 20.31
C ASN A 315 15.67 28.54 20.81
N LEU A 316 14.51 28.14 20.30
CA LEU A 316 13.74 27.04 20.85
C LEU A 316 13.25 26.07 19.76
N ILE A 317 12.43 26.57 18.84
CA ILE A 317 11.71 25.72 17.89
C ILE A 317 12.64 25.26 16.77
N VAL A 318 13.25 26.19 16.05
CA VAL A 318 14.12 25.92 14.90
C VAL A 318 15.39 25.17 15.32
N PRO A 319 16.10 25.56 16.40
CA PRO A 319 17.24 24.77 16.90
C PRO A 319 16.84 23.35 17.32
N GLY A 320 15.69 23.18 18.00
CA GLY A 320 15.19 21.87 18.38
C GLY A 320 14.82 20.98 17.18
N MET A 321 14.22 21.56 16.14
CA MET A 321 13.90 20.87 14.90
C MET A 321 15.16 20.44 14.14
N LEU A 322 16.22 21.27 14.11
CA LEU A 322 17.50 20.89 13.50
C LEU A 322 18.09 19.64 14.15
N LEU A 323 18.02 19.52 15.48
CA LEU A 323 18.49 18.33 16.20
C LEU A 323 17.65 17.10 15.86
N GLY A 324 16.33 17.26 15.73
CA GLY A 324 15.44 16.21 15.24
C GLY A 324 15.85 15.71 13.84
N LEU A 325 16.18 16.63 12.93
CA LEU A 325 16.68 16.29 11.59
C LEU A 325 18.03 15.59 11.63
N ALA A 326 18.93 16.00 12.55
CA ALA A 326 20.19 15.32 12.79
C ALA A 326 19.99 13.86 13.22
N ALA A 327 19.01 13.63 14.10
CA ALA A 327 18.66 12.29 14.57
C ALA A 327 18.06 11.43 13.44
N GLU A 328 17.14 11.97 12.65
CA GLU A 328 16.56 11.29 11.49
C GLU A 328 17.64 10.92 10.46
N ALA A 329 18.54 11.85 10.14
CA ALA A 329 19.67 11.58 9.24
C ALA A 329 20.57 10.45 9.77
N ALA A 330 20.85 10.43 11.07
CA ALA A 330 21.63 9.40 11.73
C ALA A 330 20.96 8.01 11.70
N ILE A 331 19.65 7.97 11.98
CA ILE A 331 18.85 6.74 11.97
C ILE A 331 18.81 6.16 10.57
N CYS A 332 18.49 7.00 9.57
CA CYS A 332 18.46 6.62 8.17
C CYS A 332 19.81 6.12 7.67
N LEU A 333 20.91 6.77 8.06
CA LEU A 333 22.25 6.30 7.70
C LEU A 333 22.57 4.94 8.32
N ALA A 334 22.33 4.77 9.63
CA ALA A 334 22.56 3.51 10.32
C ALA A 334 21.71 2.37 9.74
N ALA A 335 20.43 2.64 9.48
CA ALA A 335 19.51 1.70 8.86
C ALA A 335 19.93 1.34 7.42
N GLY A 336 20.30 2.33 6.60
CA GLY A 336 20.74 2.10 5.22
C GLY A 336 22.03 1.28 5.11
N ILE A 337 22.97 1.48 6.04
CA ILE A 337 24.19 0.65 6.10
C ILE A 337 23.87 -0.79 6.48
N LYS A 338 22.95 -1.01 7.43
CA LYS A 338 22.56 -2.34 7.91
C LYS A 338 21.59 -3.08 6.99
N ALA A 339 20.79 -2.35 6.22
CA ALA A 339 19.77 -2.92 5.36
C ALA A 339 20.38 -3.81 4.26
N LYS A 340 19.80 -5.00 4.09
CA LYS A 340 20.12 -5.93 3.00
C LYS A 340 19.20 -5.74 1.80
N ASP A 341 17.95 -5.38 2.05
CA ASP A 341 16.96 -5.04 1.02
C ASP A 341 17.39 -3.78 0.25
N THR A 342 17.51 -3.90 -1.07
CA THR A 342 18.04 -2.84 -1.94
C THR A 342 17.14 -1.61 -1.99
N GLU A 343 15.83 -1.80 -2.06
CA GLU A 343 14.84 -0.71 -2.05
C GLU A 343 14.88 0.02 -0.70
N PHE A 344 14.81 -0.71 0.41
CA PHE A 344 14.86 -0.10 1.75
C PHE A 344 16.18 0.62 2.00
N LYS A 345 17.29 0.06 1.48
CA LYS A 345 18.61 0.69 1.54
C LYS A 345 18.65 2.01 0.78
N GLN A 346 18.12 2.05 -0.45
CA GLN A 346 18.04 3.26 -1.26
C GLN A 346 17.17 4.32 -0.57
N VAL A 347 15.98 3.94 -0.10
CA VAL A 347 15.08 4.83 0.66
C VAL A 347 15.76 5.38 1.91
N SER A 348 16.52 4.55 2.62
CA SER A 348 17.21 4.96 3.83
C SER A 348 18.31 6.00 3.55
N PHE A 349 19.16 5.76 2.55
CA PHE A 349 20.21 6.74 2.23
C PHE A 349 19.66 8.05 1.69
N SER A 350 18.66 7.99 0.82
CA SER A 350 18.06 9.21 0.27
C SER A 350 17.36 10.02 1.35
N SER A 351 16.59 9.35 2.23
CA SER A 351 15.94 10.00 3.36
C SER A 351 16.92 10.62 4.34
N ALA A 352 18.12 10.04 4.52
CA ALA A 352 19.17 10.66 5.32
C ALA A 352 19.60 12.01 4.73
N ILE A 353 19.75 12.10 3.40
CA ILE A 353 20.07 13.35 2.71
C ILE A 353 18.91 14.33 2.84
N THR A 354 17.67 13.91 2.58
CA THR A 354 16.49 14.76 2.68
C THR A 354 16.32 15.37 4.07
N ALA A 355 16.57 14.58 5.13
CA ALA A 355 16.55 15.05 6.51
C ALA A 355 17.60 16.15 6.74
N LEU A 356 18.83 15.99 6.23
CA LEU A 356 19.85 17.04 6.32
C LEU A 356 19.43 18.33 5.60
N MET A 357 18.64 18.21 4.52
CA MET A 357 18.16 19.36 3.75
C MET A 357 16.98 20.08 4.41
N GLY A 358 16.41 19.54 5.49
CA GLY A 358 15.33 20.17 6.25
C GLY A 358 13.96 19.51 6.09
N VAL A 359 13.90 18.37 5.41
CA VAL A 359 12.64 17.66 5.13
C VAL A 359 12.71 16.28 5.80
N SER A 360 11.98 16.12 6.90
CA SER A 360 12.01 14.93 7.75
C SER A 360 11.07 13.81 7.31
N GLU A 361 10.04 14.12 6.54
CA GLU A 361 8.93 13.21 6.24
C GLU A 361 9.37 11.89 5.59
N PRO A 362 10.29 11.86 4.61
CA PRO A 362 10.79 10.60 4.06
C PRO A 362 11.51 9.75 5.10
N ALA A 363 12.32 10.38 5.96
CA ALA A 363 13.08 9.69 7.01
C ALA A 363 12.17 9.14 8.11
N LEU A 364 11.33 10.01 8.64
CA LEU A 364 10.42 9.73 9.74
C LEU A 364 9.45 8.62 9.37
N TYR A 365 8.77 8.72 8.22
CA TYR A 365 7.76 7.76 7.79
C TYR A 365 8.32 6.55 7.05
N GLY A 366 9.34 6.76 6.20
CA GLY A 366 9.94 5.70 5.37
C GLY A 366 10.84 4.75 6.15
N VAL A 367 11.48 5.23 7.23
CA VAL A 367 12.50 4.47 7.97
C VAL A 367 12.21 4.40 9.47
N THR A 368 12.19 5.53 10.16
CA THR A 368 12.20 5.59 11.64
C THR A 368 10.95 4.94 12.24
N LEU A 369 9.77 5.32 11.76
CA LEU A 369 8.49 4.77 12.21
C LEU A 369 8.34 3.29 11.85
N ARG A 370 8.91 2.87 10.73
CA ARG A 370 8.84 1.48 10.27
C ARG A 370 9.65 0.56 11.17
N LEU A 371 10.86 0.97 11.53
CA LEU A 371 11.75 0.22 12.41
C LEU A 371 11.36 0.32 13.89
N LYS A 372 10.64 1.39 14.29
CA LYS A 372 10.09 1.70 15.64
C LYS A 372 11.13 1.88 16.73
N LYS A 373 12.03 0.92 16.88
CA LYS A 373 13.12 0.91 17.86
C LYS A 373 13.98 2.18 17.78
N PRO A 374 14.33 2.74 16.59
CA PRO A 374 15.15 3.94 16.51
C PRO A 374 14.54 5.20 17.15
N ILE A 375 13.21 5.25 17.36
CA ILE A 375 12.53 6.38 18.01
C ILE A 375 13.13 6.71 19.38
N VAL A 376 13.57 5.70 20.13
CA VAL A 376 14.21 5.93 21.43
C VAL A 376 15.58 6.61 21.26
N GLY A 377 16.36 6.17 20.26
CA GLY A 377 17.63 6.81 19.91
C GLY A 377 17.46 8.26 19.46
N MET A 378 16.39 8.54 18.70
CA MET A 378 15.99 9.88 18.31
C MET A 378 15.74 10.77 19.54
N ILE A 379 14.91 10.30 20.48
CA ILE A 379 14.57 11.03 21.70
C ILE A 379 15.82 11.29 22.55
N LEU A 380 16.65 10.26 22.77
CA LEU A 380 17.85 10.37 23.61
C LEU A 380 18.90 11.30 22.98
N GLY A 381 19.15 11.15 21.67
CA GLY A 381 20.07 12.02 20.94
C GLY A 381 19.60 13.46 20.92
N GLY A 382 18.33 13.66 20.56
CA GLY A 382 17.69 14.97 20.52
C GLY A 382 17.65 15.65 21.88
N ALA A 383 17.39 14.92 22.96
CA ALA A 383 17.46 15.45 24.34
C ALA A 383 18.88 15.90 24.70
N ALA A 384 19.90 15.10 24.39
CA ALA A 384 21.29 15.42 24.70
C ALA A 384 21.79 16.63 23.92
N GLY A 385 21.54 16.67 22.61
CA GLY A 385 21.88 17.83 21.78
C GLY A 385 21.05 19.06 22.14
N GLY A 386 19.78 18.88 22.52
CA GLY A 386 18.87 19.96 22.91
C GLY A 386 19.29 20.59 24.23
N LEU A 387 19.70 19.78 25.20
CA LEU A 387 20.31 20.28 26.43
C LEU A 387 21.57 21.09 26.14
N TYR A 388 22.43 20.58 25.26
CA TYR A 388 23.65 21.29 24.86
C TYR A 388 23.34 22.63 24.16
N PHE A 389 22.42 22.65 23.21
CA PHE A 389 21.97 23.89 22.53
C PHE A 389 21.39 24.88 23.52
N GLY A 390 20.57 24.41 24.47
CA GLY A 390 19.99 25.22 25.53
C GLY A 390 21.06 25.84 26.44
N LEU A 391 22.05 25.06 26.87
CA LEU A 391 23.16 25.56 27.70
C LEU A 391 24.05 26.57 26.97
N MET A 392 24.25 26.37 25.66
CA MET A 392 25.05 27.27 24.82
C MET A 392 24.23 28.43 24.23
N SER A 393 22.94 28.53 24.57
CA SER A 393 22.02 29.59 24.10
C SER A 393 22.01 29.77 22.57
N ILE A 394 22.03 28.65 21.84
CA ILE A 394 22.03 28.63 20.39
C ILE A 394 20.72 29.18 19.83
N ASN A 395 20.81 30.08 18.87
CA ASN A 395 19.68 30.74 18.23
C ASN A 395 19.92 31.00 16.74
N THR A 396 18.86 31.29 16.00
CA THR A 396 18.92 31.63 14.58
C THR A 396 17.82 32.65 14.21
N PRO A 397 18.08 33.61 13.31
CA PRO A 397 17.06 34.52 12.79
C PRO A 397 16.23 33.90 11.64
N VAL A 398 16.57 32.69 11.19
CA VAL A 398 15.94 32.04 10.04
C VAL A 398 14.92 31.00 10.53
N VAL A 399 13.76 30.93 9.87
CA VAL A 399 12.64 30.01 10.21
C VAL A 399 12.82 28.59 9.67
N ILE A 400 13.92 28.32 8.95
CA ILE A 400 14.16 27.05 8.24
C ILE A 400 15.14 26.22 9.05
N ALA A 401 14.66 25.09 9.57
CA ALA A 401 15.51 24.07 10.17
C ALA A 401 16.15 23.23 9.06
N SER A 402 17.42 23.49 8.75
CA SER A 402 18.19 22.75 7.74
C SER A 402 19.68 22.87 8.02
N PHE A 403 20.46 21.86 7.65
CA PHE A 403 21.92 21.96 7.72
C PHE A 403 22.49 22.91 6.66
N VAL A 404 21.74 23.21 5.60
CA VAL A 404 22.09 24.28 4.65
C VAL A 404 22.03 25.65 5.33
N ALA A 405 21.11 25.83 6.28
CA ALA A 405 20.94 27.05 7.05
C ALA A 405 21.90 27.13 8.26
N LEU A 406 22.82 26.18 8.46
CA LEU A 406 23.74 26.17 9.60
C LEU A 406 24.55 27.47 9.78
N PRO A 407 25.00 28.17 8.71
CA PRO A 407 25.68 29.47 8.85
C PRO A 407 24.84 30.58 9.49
N SER A 408 23.51 30.45 9.51
CA SER A 408 22.61 31.44 10.13
C SER A 408 22.56 31.38 11.65
N TYR A 409 23.08 30.30 12.25
CA TYR A 409 23.04 30.11 13.70
C TYR A 409 24.07 30.98 14.41
N SER A 410 23.75 31.43 15.62
CA SER A 410 24.58 32.31 16.45
C SER A 410 26.00 31.79 16.69
N SER A 411 26.18 30.47 16.67
CA SER A 411 27.49 29.84 16.62
C SER A 411 27.46 28.55 15.80
N VAL A 412 28.02 28.60 14.60
CA VAL A 412 28.16 27.42 13.71
C VAL A 412 28.89 26.27 14.41
N LEU A 413 29.93 26.58 15.18
CA LEU A 413 30.72 25.58 15.90
C LEU A 413 29.85 24.82 16.91
N HIS A 414 29.13 25.53 17.78
CA HIS A 414 28.29 24.89 18.79
C HIS A 414 27.06 24.22 18.17
N ALA A 415 26.48 24.80 17.12
CA ALA A 415 25.42 24.18 16.34
C ALA A 415 25.87 22.82 15.77
N THR A 416 27.08 22.77 15.21
CA THR A 416 27.68 21.53 14.70
C THR A 416 27.92 20.52 15.82
N ILE A 417 28.44 20.94 16.97
CA ILE A 417 28.70 20.04 18.11
C ILE A 417 27.40 19.42 18.64
N GLY A 418 26.35 20.21 18.89
CA GLY A 418 25.08 19.67 19.39
C GLY A 418 24.38 18.75 18.38
N SER A 419 24.45 19.07 17.09
CA SER A 419 23.98 18.17 16.03
C SER A 419 24.80 16.88 15.96
N LEU A 420 26.12 16.95 16.15
CA LEU A 420 26.99 15.77 16.18
C LEU A 420 26.71 14.89 17.40
N ILE A 421 26.49 15.47 18.58
CA ILE A 421 26.07 14.73 19.79
C ILE A 421 24.78 13.95 19.49
N THR A 422 23.79 14.63 18.93
CA THR A 422 22.50 14.03 18.55
C THR A 422 22.70 12.89 17.55
N PHE A 423 23.47 13.16 16.50
CA PHE A 423 23.76 12.21 15.43
C PHE A 423 24.43 10.95 15.97
N VAL A 424 25.49 11.10 16.78
CA VAL A 424 26.25 9.96 17.32
C VAL A 424 25.37 9.10 18.21
N ILE A 425 24.57 9.69 19.09
CA ILE A 425 23.69 8.94 19.99
C ILE A 425 22.59 8.20 19.19
N ALA A 426 21.92 8.89 18.27
CA ALA A 426 20.86 8.30 17.46
C ALA A 426 21.41 7.19 16.53
N PHE A 427 22.58 7.41 15.91
CA PHE A 427 23.27 6.42 15.10
C PHE A 427 23.66 5.20 15.93
N ALA A 428 24.37 5.40 17.05
CA ALA A 428 24.84 4.31 17.90
C ALA A 428 23.67 3.49 18.45
N TYR A 429 22.62 4.16 18.96
CA TYR A 429 21.43 3.47 19.45
C TYR A 429 20.79 2.61 18.34
N THR A 430 20.57 3.19 17.17
CA THR A 430 20.01 2.47 16.02
C THR A 430 20.89 1.30 15.60
N TRP A 431 22.20 1.52 15.56
CA TRP A 431 23.19 0.51 15.20
C TRP A 431 23.18 -0.68 16.16
N PHE A 432 23.05 -0.48 17.46
CA PHE A 432 23.07 -1.60 18.41
C PHE A 432 21.71 -2.28 18.59
N VAL A 433 20.62 -1.52 18.49
CA VAL A 433 19.28 -2.01 18.84
C VAL A 433 18.53 -2.63 17.65
N VAL A 434 18.73 -2.10 16.43
CA VAL A 434 18.09 -2.64 15.22
C VAL A 434 18.87 -3.87 14.75
N LYS A 435 18.16 -4.99 14.63
CA LYS A 435 18.68 -6.28 14.16
C LYS A 435 18.20 -6.57 12.76
N ASP A 436 18.85 -7.50 12.07
CA ASP A 436 18.48 -7.95 10.71
C ASP A 436 17.00 -8.38 10.61
N SER A 437 16.45 -8.96 11.68
CA SER A 437 15.03 -9.37 11.76
C SER A 437 14.04 -8.21 11.77
N ASP A 438 14.49 -7.00 12.08
CA ASP A 438 13.64 -5.81 12.14
C ASP A 438 13.47 -5.17 10.75
N PHE A 439 14.35 -5.52 9.81
CA PHE A 439 14.28 -4.99 8.46
C PHE A 439 13.19 -5.70 7.64
N PRO A 440 12.51 -4.93 6.78
CA PRO A 440 11.59 -5.48 5.80
C PRO A 440 12.38 -6.18 4.70
N ASN A 441 12.49 -7.50 4.79
CA ASN A 441 13.19 -8.31 3.79
C ASN A 441 12.21 -8.72 2.69
N ASN A 442 11.90 -7.81 1.77
CA ASN A 442 11.11 -8.15 0.59
C ASN A 442 12.00 -8.61 -0.58
N ASN A 443 13.28 -8.21 -0.61
CA ASN A 443 14.22 -8.49 -1.70
C ASN A 443 15.43 -9.35 -1.29
N VAL A 444 15.44 -9.95 -0.11
CA VAL A 444 16.51 -10.87 0.30
C VAL A 444 16.10 -12.29 -0.08
N ALA A 445 16.56 -12.75 -1.24
CA ALA A 445 16.71 -14.18 -1.49
C ALA A 445 17.60 -14.74 -0.36
N SER A 446 17.03 -15.59 0.48
CA SER A 446 17.73 -16.20 1.60
C SER A 446 18.93 -17.02 1.11
N VAL A 447 20.12 -16.48 1.37
CA VAL A 447 21.40 -17.15 1.66
C VAL A 447 21.93 -18.18 0.65
N VAL A 448 22.83 -17.70 -0.21
CA VAL A 448 24.21 -18.17 -0.44
C VAL A 448 24.49 -19.68 -0.31
N SER A 449 24.84 -20.30 -1.44
CA SER A 449 26.05 -21.11 -1.55
C SER A 449 26.90 -20.58 -2.71
N GLU A 450 28.15 -20.25 -2.38
CA GLU A 450 29.18 -19.52 -3.14
C GLU A 450 29.71 -20.24 -4.41
N PRO A 451 30.54 -19.56 -5.24
CA PRO A 451 30.61 -19.74 -6.69
C PRO A 451 31.65 -20.78 -7.13
N ALA A 452 31.40 -21.39 -8.29
CA ALA A 452 32.42 -22.10 -9.07
C ALA A 452 32.42 -21.56 -10.51
N GLU A 453 33.63 -21.44 -11.03
CA GLU A 453 34.08 -20.75 -12.23
C GLU A 453 33.43 -21.22 -13.55
N GLU A 454 33.54 -20.35 -14.55
CA GLU A 454 33.32 -20.63 -15.96
C GLU A 454 34.08 -21.89 -16.43
N ALA A 455 33.35 -22.90 -16.92
CA ALA A 455 33.78 -23.73 -18.04
C ALA A 455 32.63 -24.61 -18.58
N GLY A 456 32.38 -24.51 -19.88
CA GLY A 456 31.96 -25.66 -20.70
C GLY A 456 30.46 -25.86 -20.91
N VAL A 457 30.03 -25.63 -22.15
CA VAL A 457 28.76 -26.07 -22.73
C VAL A 457 28.58 -27.59 -22.56
N SER A 458 27.44 -28.04 -21.98
CA SER A 458 26.52 -28.98 -22.62
C SER A 458 25.26 -29.27 -21.79
N GLU A 459 24.17 -29.56 -22.50
CA GLU A 459 22.80 -29.80 -22.08
C GLU A 459 22.62 -30.84 -20.95
N ASN A 460 21.88 -30.47 -19.90
CA ASN A 460 20.55 -31.01 -19.56
C ASN A 460 20.21 -30.84 -18.06
N ASN A 461 18.92 -30.60 -17.82
CA ASN A 461 18.18 -30.69 -16.56
C ASN A 461 18.39 -29.58 -15.52
N VAL A 462 17.83 -28.41 -15.83
CA VAL A 462 17.26 -27.53 -14.80
C VAL A 462 15.86 -28.05 -14.46
N THR A 463 15.62 -28.38 -13.20
CA THR A 463 14.29 -28.67 -12.67
C THR A 463 13.43 -27.41 -12.80
N LYS A 464 12.60 -27.39 -13.86
CA LYS A 464 11.62 -26.35 -14.15
C LYS A 464 10.67 -26.15 -12.97
N GLY A 465 10.53 -24.91 -12.50
CA GLY A 465 9.26 -24.47 -11.91
C GLY A 465 8.15 -24.72 -12.92
N VAL A 466 6.94 -25.06 -12.47
CA VAL A 466 5.86 -25.53 -13.34
C VAL A 466 5.38 -24.40 -14.27
N GLU A 467 6.09 -24.21 -15.37
CA GLU A 467 5.74 -23.35 -16.49
C GLU A 467 4.51 -23.95 -17.19
N THR A 468 3.38 -23.25 -17.14
CA THR A 468 2.21 -23.64 -17.95
C THR A 468 2.20 -22.79 -19.21
N VAL A 469 2.28 -23.46 -20.37
CA VAL A 469 2.31 -22.80 -21.67
C VAL A 469 0.92 -22.79 -22.29
N ILE A 470 0.48 -21.62 -22.72
CA ILE A 470 -0.74 -21.43 -23.51
C ILE A 470 -0.33 -21.32 -24.97
N VAL A 471 -0.95 -22.12 -25.84
CA VAL A 471 -0.67 -22.06 -27.28
C VAL A 471 -1.58 -21.05 -27.99
N SER A 472 -1.20 -20.60 -29.17
CA SER A 472 -1.98 -19.63 -29.93
C SER A 472 -3.28 -20.25 -30.43
N PRO A 473 -4.42 -19.58 -30.25
CA PRO A 473 -5.71 -20.05 -30.74
C PRO A 473 -5.94 -19.77 -32.23
N LEU A 474 -5.03 -19.06 -32.91
CA LEU A 474 -5.15 -18.72 -34.32
C LEU A 474 -3.79 -18.41 -34.98
N ASN A 475 -3.76 -18.34 -36.31
CA ASN A 475 -2.60 -17.89 -37.07
C ASN A 475 -2.62 -16.36 -37.23
N GLY A 476 -1.48 -15.69 -37.08
CA GLY A 476 -1.44 -14.25 -37.31
C GLY A 476 -0.15 -13.55 -36.93
N GLU A 477 -0.21 -12.23 -36.96
CA GLU A 477 0.85 -11.33 -36.48
C GLU A 477 0.59 -10.95 -35.03
N THR A 478 1.56 -11.15 -34.14
CA THR A 478 1.41 -10.83 -32.72
C THR A 478 1.58 -9.33 -32.50
N VAL A 479 0.67 -8.73 -31.74
CA VAL A 479 0.66 -7.32 -31.37
C VAL A 479 0.69 -7.22 -29.84
N PRO A 480 1.56 -6.38 -29.23
CA PRO A 480 1.52 -6.14 -27.80
C PRO A 480 0.13 -5.63 -27.39
N LEU A 481 -0.42 -6.20 -26.30
CA LEU A 481 -1.78 -5.83 -25.88
C LEU A 481 -1.89 -4.32 -25.56
N THR A 482 -0.82 -3.72 -25.04
CA THR A 482 -0.68 -2.28 -24.74
C THR A 482 -0.70 -1.38 -25.98
N GLU A 483 -0.53 -1.93 -27.18
CA GLU A 483 -0.57 -1.20 -28.46
C GLU A 483 -1.89 -1.36 -29.21
N THR A 484 -2.85 -2.10 -28.65
CA THR A 484 -4.19 -2.22 -29.23
C THR A 484 -5.00 -0.94 -29.03
N ASN A 485 -5.91 -0.64 -29.97
CA ASN A 485 -6.76 0.55 -29.94
C ASN A 485 -7.97 0.42 -28.98
N ASP A 486 -7.97 -0.57 -28.08
CA ASP A 486 -9.01 -0.78 -27.08
C ASP A 486 -8.48 -0.44 -25.68
N GLN A 487 -9.13 0.50 -24.99
CA GLN A 487 -8.66 1.01 -23.69
C GLN A 487 -8.71 -0.05 -22.58
N ALA A 488 -9.68 -0.97 -22.60
CA ALA A 488 -9.84 -1.98 -21.56
C ALA A 488 -8.74 -3.04 -21.65
N PHE A 489 -8.34 -3.40 -22.86
CA PHE A 489 -7.25 -4.35 -23.12
C PHE A 489 -5.86 -3.69 -23.01
N SER A 490 -5.65 -2.51 -23.61
CA SER A 490 -4.34 -1.82 -23.58
C SER A 490 -3.91 -1.35 -22.19
N SER A 491 -4.86 -1.09 -21.29
CA SER A 491 -4.57 -0.78 -19.88
C SER A 491 -4.24 -2.01 -19.01
N LEU A 492 -4.35 -3.23 -19.57
CA LEU A 492 -4.20 -4.51 -18.87
C LEU A 492 -5.22 -4.73 -17.73
N ALA A 493 -6.30 -3.95 -17.67
CA ALA A 493 -7.31 -4.05 -16.62
C ALA A 493 -8.07 -5.39 -16.65
N LEU A 494 -8.17 -6.01 -17.83
CA LEU A 494 -8.79 -7.33 -18.04
C LEU A 494 -7.80 -8.50 -17.92
N GLY A 495 -6.53 -8.22 -17.60
CA GLY A 495 -5.48 -9.23 -17.47
C GLY A 495 -4.30 -9.00 -18.43
N LYS A 496 -3.18 -9.67 -18.14
CA LYS A 496 -2.02 -9.73 -19.04
C LYS A 496 -2.30 -10.69 -20.19
N GLY A 497 -1.69 -10.43 -21.34
CA GLY A 497 -1.89 -11.23 -22.54
C GLY A 497 -1.22 -10.63 -23.76
N ILE A 498 -1.70 -11.03 -24.92
CA ILE A 498 -1.20 -10.59 -26.22
C ILE A 498 -2.35 -10.52 -27.21
N ALA A 499 -2.24 -9.65 -28.21
CA ALA A 499 -3.19 -9.57 -29.31
C ALA A 499 -2.60 -10.22 -30.56
N VAL A 500 -3.46 -10.71 -31.45
CA VAL A 500 -3.06 -11.32 -32.72
C VAL A 500 -3.92 -10.76 -33.84
N LYS A 501 -3.29 -10.21 -34.87
CA LYS A 501 -3.95 -9.80 -36.09
C LYS A 501 -4.17 -11.04 -36.97
N PRO A 502 -5.42 -11.47 -37.20
CA PRO A 502 -5.72 -12.78 -37.74
C PRO A 502 -5.29 -12.92 -39.21
N SER A 503 -4.78 -14.10 -39.56
CA SER A 503 -4.55 -14.54 -40.95
C SER A 503 -5.45 -15.69 -41.37
N ASP A 504 -6.26 -16.19 -40.44
CA ASP A 504 -7.28 -17.23 -40.62
C ASP A 504 -8.63 -16.78 -40.01
N ASP A 505 -9.64 -17.63 -40.14
CA ASP A 505 -11.05 -17.35 -39.82
C ASP A 505 -11.58 -18.18 -38.64
N THR A 506 -10.71 -18.93 -37.96
CA THR A 506 -11.11 -19.95 -36.98
C THR A 506 -10.30 -19.83 -35.71
N ILE A 507 -11.00 -19.69 -34.58
CA ILE A 507 -10.42 -19.77 -33.23
C ILE A 507 -10.44 -21.23 -32.76
N VAL A 508 -9.27 -21.76 -32.38
CA VAL A 508 -9.12 -23.08 -31.76
C VAL A 508 -8.80 -22.97 -30.27
N ALA A 509 -9.06 -24.05 -29.53
CA ALA A 509 -8.77 -24.14 -28.11
C ALA A 509 -7.26 -24.06 -27.81
N PRO A 510 -6.80 -23.10 -27.00
CA PRO A 510 -5.38 -22.94 -26.68
C PRO A 510 -4.87 -23.90 -25.59
N PHE A 511 -5.76 -24.68 -24.99
CA PHE A 511 -5.48 -25.75 -24.01
C PHE A 511 -6.72 -26.64 -23.84
N SER A 512 -6.57 -27.78 -23.17
CA SER A 512 -7.71 -28.59 -22.72
C SER A 512 -8.35 -28.00 -21.45
N GLY A 513 -9.68 -28.07 -21.36
CA GLY A 513 -10.44 -27.43 -20.29
C GLY A 513 -11.92 -27.33 -20.58
N LYS A 514 -12.53 -26.19 -20.25
CA LYS A 514 -13.97 -25.97 -20.38
C LYS A 514 -14.28 -24.56 -20.88
N VAL A 515 -15.33 -24.44 -21.69
CA VAL A 515 -15.93 -23.15 -22.06
C VAL A 515 -16.70 -22.61 -20.85
N THR A 516 -16.27 -21.48 -20.30
CA THR A 516 -16.87 -20.89 -19.10
C THR A 516 -17.87 -19.79 -19.40
N ALA A 517 -17.71 -19.09 -20.51
CA ALA A 517 -18.66 -18.09 -20.98
C ALA A 517 -18.57 -17.87 -22.49
N ILE A 518 -19.71 -17.72 -23.14
CA ILE A 518 -19.85 -17.21 -24.50
C ILE A 518 -20.69 -15.95 -24.40
N PHE A 519 -20.12 -14.85 -24.89
CA PHE A 519 -20.72 -13.55 -24.75
C PHE A 519 -21.78 -13.31 -25.82
N PRO A 520 -22.84 -12.51 -25.52
CA PRO A 520 -23.86 -12.16 -26.50
C PRO A 520 -23.24 -11.61 -27.80
N GLY A 521 -23.75 -12.08 -28.95
CA GLY A 521 -23.19 -11.72 -30.26
C GLY A 521 -21.98 -12.56 -30.69
N ASN A 522 -21.57 -13.57 -29.92
CA ASN A 522 -20.51 -14.55 -30.28
C ASN A 522 -19.15 -13.90 -30.65
N HIS A 523 -18.86 -12.71 -30.11
CA HIS A 523 -17.63 -11.97 -30.41
C HIS A 523 -16.50 -12.27 -29.40
N ALA A 524 -16.82 -12.92 -28.28
CA ALA A 524 -15.86 -13.28 -27.26
C ALA A 524 -16.20 -14.63 -26.61
N ILE A 525 -15.16 -15.34 -26.17
CA ILE A 525 -15.25 -16.61 -25.47
C ILE A 525 -14.29 -16.65 -24.28
N GLY A 526 -14.83 -17.02 -23.12
CA GLY A 526 -14.11 -17.31 -21.89
C GLY A 526 -13.87 -18.81 -21.75
N LEU A 527 -12.63 -19.18 -21.46
CA LEU A 527 -12.14 -20.55 -21.31
C LEU A 527 -11.50 -20.70 -19.93
N THR A 528 -11.59 -21.89 -19.34
CA THR A 528 -10.82 -22.24 -18.16
C THR A 528 -10.08 -23.54 -18.39
N SER A 529 -8.76 -23.53 -18.24
CA SER A 529 -7.92 -24.72 -18.40
C SER A 529 -8.14 -25.71 -17.25
N GLU A 530 -7.74 -26.96 -17.45
CA GLU A 530 -7.69 -27.96 -16.37
C GLU A 530 -6.77 -27.55 -15.21
N THR A 531 -5.79 -26.67 -15.48
CA THR A 531 -4.87 -26.09 -14.48
C THR A 531 -5.42 -24.83 -13.80
N GLY A 532 -6.59 -24.33 -14.19
CA GLY A 532 -7.24 -23.16 -13.58
C GLY A 532 -6.88 -21.80 -14.21
N ILE A 533 -6.21 -21.78 -15.36
CA ILE A 533 -5.98 -20.55 -16.14
C ILE A 533 -7.33 -20.12 -16.74
N GLU A 534 -7.77 -18.91 -16.42
CA GLU A 534 -8.94 -18.30 -17.04
C GLU A 534 -8.46 -17.42 -18.20
N LEU A 535 -8.91 -17.74 -19.41
CA LEU A 535 -8.51 -17.06 -20.63
C LEU A 535 -9.73 -16.46 -21.32
N LEU A 536 -9.66 -15.18 -21.65
CA LEU A 536 -10.64 -14.49 -22.49
C LEU A 536 -10.05 -14.27 -23.88
N ILE A 537 -10.72 -14.78 -24.90
CA ILE A 537 -10.45 -14.52 -26.31
C ILE A 537 -11.56 -13.60 -26.82
N HIS A 538 -11.21 -12.38 -27.22
CA HIS A 538 -12.13 -11.37 -27.73
C HIS A 538 -11.75 -11.01 -29.17
N ILE A 539 -12.70 -11.11 -30.10
CA ILE A 539 -12.43 -11.05 -31.55
C ILE A 539 -12.87 -9.70 -32.09
N GLY A 540 -11.89 -8.87 -32.41
CA GLY A 540 -12.09 -7.52 -32.91
C GLY A 540 -12.52 -6.52 -31.83
N ILE A 541 -12.39 -5.24 -32.15
CA ILE A 541 -12.73 -4.12 -31.26
C ILE A 541 -14.13 -3.63 -31.61
N ASP A 542 -15.00 -3.46 -30.60
CA ASP A 542 -16.40 -3.04 -30.74
C ASP A 542 -17.29 -3.95 -31.60
N THR A 543 -16.86 -5.18 -31.88
CA THR A 543 -17.57 -6.17 -32.72
C THR A 543 -18.83 -6.75 -32.09
N VAL A 544 -19.07 -6.50 -30.81
CA VAL A 544 -20.37 -6.78 -30.15
C VAL A 544 -21.54 -6.12 -30.90
N ASN A 545 -21.29 -4.96 -31.53
CA ASN A 545 -22.27 -4.20 -32.31
C ASN A 545 -22.67 -4.89 -33.63
N LEU A 546 -21.98 -5.96 -34.03
CA LEU A 546 -22.37 -6.79 -35.18
C LEU A 546 -23.48 -7.78 -34.84
N GLU A 547 -23.86 -7.90 -33.57
CA GLU A 547 -24.96 -8.75 -33.09
C GLU A 547 -24.88 -10.22 -33.60
N GLY A 548 -23.67 -10.73 -33.81
CA GLY A 548 -23.43 -12.10 -34.31
C GLY A 548 -23.37 -12.26 -35.83
N ALA A 549 -23.57 -11.21 -36.62
CA ALA A 549 -23.64 -11.30 -38.09
C ALA A 549 -22.33 -11.78 -38.77
N ALA A 550 -21.19 -11.63 -38.08
CA ALA A 550 -19.87 -12.04 -38.56
C ALA A 550 -19.32 -13.29 -37.84
N PHE A 551 -20.11 -13.96 -37.00
CA PHE A 551 -19.62 -15.01 -36.09
C PHE A 551 -20.47 -16.28 -36.16
N GLU A 552 -19.81 -17.43 -36.35
CA GLU A 552 -20.40 -18.77 -36.29
C GLU A 552 -19.87 -19.51 -35.06
N ARG A 553 -20.76 -19.77 -34.11
CA ARG A 553 -20.48 -20.51 -32.88
C ARG A 553 -20.42 -22.01 -33.17
N LEU A 554 -19.32 -22.67 -32.80
CA LEU A 554 -19.14 -24.13 -32.95
C LEU A 554 -19.25 -24.89 -31.63
N ILE A 555 -19.30 -24.19 -30.49
CA ILE A 555 -19.29 -24.79 -29.16
C ILE A 555 -20.22 -24.09 -28.19
N ASN A 556 -20.75 -24.79 -27.18
CA ASN A 556 -21.69 -24.25 -26.20
C ASN A 556 -21.07 -23.92 -24.84
N ASP A 557 -21.79 -23.13 -24.05
CA ASP A 557 -21.42 -22.82 -22.67
C ASP A 557 -21.40 -24.08 -21.83
N GLY A 558 -20.29 -24.30 -21.15
CA GLY A 558 -20.11 -25.46 -20.30
C GLY A 558 -19.59 -26.71 -21.01
N ASP A 559 -19.35 -26.67 -22.32
CA ASP A 559 -18.73 -27.78 -23.05
C ASP A 559 -17.27 -27.95 -22.63
N ALA A 560 -16.82 -29.21 -22.56
CA ALA A 560 -15.41 -29.54 -22.42
C ALA A 560 -14.70 -29.37 -23.77
N ILE A 561 -13.44 -28.90 -23.72
CA ILE A 561 -12.61 -28.64 -24.90
C ILE A 561 -11.29 -29.40 -24.79
N ASN A 562 -10.83 -29.91 -25.92
CA ASN A 562 -9.45 -30.37 -26.08
C ASN A 562 -8.63 -29.32 -26.81
N GLN A 563 -7.34 -29.18 -26.49
CA GLN A 563 -6.44 -28.29 -27.22
C GLN A 563 -6.52 -28.54 -28.73
N GLY A 564 -6.59 -27.45 -29.52
CA GLY A 564 -6.70 -27.47 -30.97
C GLY A 564 -8.13 -27.70 -31.52
N GLN A 565 -9.13 -27.94 -30.66
CA GLN A 565 -10.52 -28.05 -31.08
C GLN A 565 -11.06 -26.70 -31.57
N ALA A 566 -11.76 -26.68 -32.71
CA ALA A 566 -12.41 -25.47 -33.21
C ALA A 566 -13.52 -25.00 -32.27
N LEU A 567 -13.48 -23.72 -31.89
CA LEU A 567 -14.42 -23.10 -30.95
C LEU A 567 -15.40 -22.16 -31.66
N LEU A 568 -14.88 -21.36 -32.58
CA LEU A 568 -15.64 -20.27 -33.20
C LEU A 568 -15.04 -19.91 -34.56
N ARG A 569 -15.88 -19.56 -35.53
CA ARG A 569 -15.47 -19.00 -36.82
C ARG A 569 -15.93 -17.57 -36.96
N PHE A 570 -15.13 -16.73 -37.62
CA PHE A 570 -15.43 -15.32 -37.81
C PHE A 570 -15.04 -14.84 -39.20
N ASP A 571 -15.73 -13.81 -39.68
CA ASP A 571 -15.56 -13.28 -41.04
C ASP A 571 -14.86 -11.92 -40.99
N THR A 572 -13.53 -11.95 -41.17
CA THR A 572 -12.67 -10.75 -41.16
C THR A 572 -13.08 -9.70 -42.20
N GLU A 573 -13.55 -10.12 -43.38
CA GLU A 573 -13.97 -9.19 -44.42
C GLU A 573 -15.25 -8.45 -44.00
N LYS A 574 -16.20 -9.14 -43.37
CA LYS A 574 -17.41 -8.50 -42.81
C LYS A 574 -17.10 -7.56 -41.66
N ILE A 575 -16.18 -7.94 -40.77
CA ILE A 575 -15.76 -7.08 -39.64
C ILE A 575 -15.16 -5.76 -40.18
N LYS A 576 -14.25 -5.86 -41.15
CA LYS A 576 -13.63 -4.68 -41.80
C LYS A 576 -14.63 -3.86 -42.61
N ALA A 577 -15.53 -4.50 -43.35
CA ALA A 577 -16.56 -3.83 -44.13
C ALA A 577 -17.55 -3.03 -43.27
N ALA A 578 -17.78 -3.49 -42.03
CA ALA A 578 -18.58 -2.78 -41.04
C ALA A 578 -17.81 -1.66 -40.30
N GLY A 579 -16.52 -1.49 -40.59
CA GLY A 579 -15.68 -0.44 -40.02
C GLY A 579 -15.03 -0.78 -38.68
N TYR A 580 -15.00 -2.05 -38.29
CA TYR A 580 -14.39 -2.51 -37.04
C TYR A 580 -13.01 -3.13 -37.27
N ASP A 581 -12.18 -3.11 -36.22
CA ASP A 581 -10.86 -3.77 -36.21
C ASP A 581 -11.04 -5.27 -35.96
N ASP A 582 -10.31 -6.12 -36.69
CA ASP A 582 -10.37 -7.59 -36.62
C ASP A 582 -9.34 -8.20 -35.65
N THR A 583 -8.53 -7.39 -34.98
CA THR A 583 -7.51 -7.85 -34.03
C THR A 583 -8.12 -8.68 -32.90
N VAL A 584 -7.55 -9.85 -32.62
CA VAL A 584 -8.03 -10.78 -31.58
C VAL A 584 -7.21 -10.58 -30.30
N MET A 585 -7.86 -10.17 -29.22
CA MET A 585 -7.23 -9.99 -27.91
C MET A 585 -7.33 -11.28 -27.09
N ILE A 586 -6.19 -11.77 -26.59
CA ILE A 586 -6.09 -13.01 -25.83
C ILE A 586 -5.49 -12.68 -24.46
N THR A 587 -6.29 -12.82 -23.40
CA THR A 587 -5.94 -12.32 -22.05
C THR A 587 -6.18 -13.36 -20.97
N VAL A 588 -5.25 -13.44 -20.01
CA VAL A 588 -5.40 -14.26 -18.80
C VAL A 588 -6.11 -13.43 -17.74
N THR A 589 -7.42 -13.64 -17.56
CA THR A 589 -8.26 -12.77 -16.72
C THR A 589 -7.95 -12.90 -15.23
N ASN A 590 -7.42 -14.05 -14.81
CA ASN A 590 -6.99 -14.30 -13.44
C ASN A 590 -5.48 -14.13 -13.24
N THR A 591 -4.85 -13.20 -13.97
CA THR A 591 -3.39 -12.89 -13.91
C THR A 591 -2.88 -12.72 -12.46
N ALA A 592 -3.67 -12.14 -11.56
CA ALA A 592 -3.25 -11.89 -10.16
C ALA A 592 -3.04 -13.17 -9.32
N ASN A 593 -3.46 -14.34 -9.84
CA ASN A 593 -3.22 -15.64 -9.19
C ASN A 593 -1.85 -16.24 -9.54
N TYR A 594 -1.12 -15.64 -10.48
CA TYR A 594 0.14 -16.12 -11.03
C TYR A 594 1.26 -15.13 -10.71
N LEU A 595 2.51 -15.62 -10.69
CA LEU A 595 3.70 -14.79 -10.50
C LEU A 595 3.89 -13.84 -11.68
N ASP A 596 3.75 -14.36 -12.91
CA ASP A 596 3.74 -13.54 -14.11
C ASP A 596 3.08 -14.23 -15.31
N VAL A 597 2.72 -13.44 -16.32
CA VAL A 597 2.24 -13.90 -17.64
C VAL A 597 3.02 -13.12 -18.70
N ILE A 598 3.83 -13.83 -19.48
CA ILE A 598 4.70 -13.22 -20.50
C ILE A 598 4.51 -13.89 -21.87
N PRO A 599 4.77 -13.19 -22.98
CA PRO A 599 4.86 -13.82 -24.30
C PRO A 599 5.91 -14.93 -24.32
N ALA A 600 5.56 -16.10 -24.88
CA ALA A 600 6.46 -17.26 -24.91
C ALA A 600 7.51 -17.20 -26.04
N ASN A 601 7.27 -16.39 -27.07
CA ASN A 601 8.14 -16.22 -28.23
C ASN A 601 8.37 -14.72 -28.53
N GLU A 602 9.55 -14.38 -29.04
CA GLU A 602 9.90 -13.03 -29.53
C GLU A 602 9.60 -12.82 -31.03
N THR A 603 8.95 -13.79 -31.68
CA THR A 603 8.67 -13.74 -33.13
C THR A 603 7.41 -12.93 -33.43
N SER A 604 7.46 -12.07 -34.44
CA SER A 604 6.34 -11.21 -34.86
C SER A 604 5.14 -11.97 -35.44
N THR A 605 5.30 -13.25 -35.79
CA THR A 605 4.23 -14.11 -36.31
C THR A 605 4.10 -15.38 -35.48
N VAL A 606 2.87 -15.90 -35.39
CA VAL A 606 2.54 -17.11 -34.64
C VAL A 606 1.55 -17.97 -35.43
N LYS A 607 1.71 -19.29 -35.36
CA LYS A 607 0.71 -20.23 -35.88
C LYS A 607 -0.19 -20.78 -34.78
N ALA A 608 -1.39 -21.20 -35.15
CA ALA A 608 -2.29 -21.92 -34.26
C ALA A 608 -1.57 -23.15 -33.68
N ASN A 609 -1.69 -23.34 -32.36
CA ASN A 609 -0.99 -24.35 -31.55
C ASN A 609 0.52 -24.14 -31.32
N GLU A 610 1.13 -23.05 -31.78
CA GLU A 610 2.47 -22.66 -31.33
C GLU A 610 2.41 -21.94 -29.98
N LYS A 611 3.51 -21.93 -29.22
CA LYS A 611 3.56 -21.29 -27.91
C LYS A 611 3.25 -19.79 -28.03
N LEU A 612 2.33 -19.30 -27.22
CA LEU A 612 1.91 -17.89 -27.24
C LEU A 612 2.23 -17.19 -25.92
N LEU A 613 1.82 -17.77 -24.78
CA LEU A 613 2.05 -17.21 -23.46
C LEU A 613 2.65 -18.26 -22.52
N ALA A 614 3.53 -17.81 -21.63
CA ALA A 614 4.03 -18.59 -20.50
C ALA A 614 3.46 -17.99 -19.20
N VAL A 615 2.87 -18.85 -18.37
CA VAL A 615 2.26 -18.50 -17.08
C VAL A 615 3.06 -19.19 -15.95
N PHE A 616 3.47 -18.40 -14.96
CA PHE A 616 4.37 -18.80 -13.87
C PHE A 616 3.73 -18.76 -12.49
#